data_AF-D7CXT1-F1
#
_entry.id   AF-D7CXT1-F1
#
_cell.length_a   1.000
_cell.length_b   1.000
_cell.length_c   1.000
_cell.angle_alpha   90.00
_cell.angle_beta   90.00
_cell.angle_gamma   90.00
#
_symmetry.space_group_name_H-M   'P 1'
#
loop_
_entity.id
_entity.type
_entity.pdbx_description
1 polymer ?
#
loop_
_entity_poly.entity_id
_entity_poly.type
_entity_poly.pdbx_seq_one_letter_code
_entity_poly.pdbx_strand_id
1 'polypeptide(L)'
;MTPAALRPIRLGLAALCAALALAACAPRAGAPAPTQTPAPRPAPETPTAPPEREAPGETIVLTDPVALETDRAAREAFHLMELAYLETGAYSANILLAELTLPSGVRWMLEDLSETSYTLRITADALPTVAWFVTPEGVVARQVEDNRIR
;
A
#
# COMPACT_ATOMS: atom_id res chain seq x y z
N MET A 1 43.30 23.08 22.54
CA MET A 1 44.24 23.35 21.42
C MET A 1 44.73 22.01 20.86
N THR A 2 44.08 21.55 19.79
CA THR A 2 44.60 20.58 18.79
C THR A 2 43.68 20.72 17.56
N PRO A 3 44.20 20.75 16.33
CA PRO A 3 43.52 21.39 15.20
C PRO A 3 42.59 20.47 14.41
N ALA A 4 41.73 21.14 13.63
CA ALA A 4 40.81 20.64 12.64
C ALA A 4 41.46 19.80 11.53
N ALA A 5 40.71 18.83 11.01
CA ALA A 5 40.96 18.21 9.72
C ALA A 5 39.69 18.31 8.86
N LEU A 6 39.67 19.30 7.97
CA LEU A 6 38.79 19.34 6.81
C LEU A 6 39.11 18.15 5.89
N ARG A 7 38.09 17.47 5.38
CA ARG A 7 38.23 16.60 4.19
C ARG A 7 37.44 17.17 3.02
N PRO A 8 38.02 17.11 1.80
CA PRO A 8 37.56 17.87 0.64
C PRO A 8 36.41 17.20 -0.13
N ILE A 9 35.57 18.11 -0.61
CA ILE A 9 34.66 18.08 -1.76
C ILE A 9 35.18 17.18 -2.89
N ARG A 10 34.36 16.23 -3.35
CA ARG A 10 34.43 15.68 -4.71
C ARG A 10 33.20 16.10 -5.49
N LEU A 11 33.33 17.26 -6.13
CA LEU A 11 32.59 17.62 -7.34
C LEU A 11 33.15 16.77 -8.49
N GLY A 12 32.28 16.04 -9.19
CA GLY A 12 32.52 15.46 -10.51
C GLY A 12 31.14 15.15 -11.08
N LEU A 13 30.52 16.05 -11.85
CA LEU A 13 30.81 16.42 -13.24
C LEU A 13 30.68 15.23 -14.21
N ALA A 14 29.46 15.02 -14.71
CA ALA A 14 29.08 14.43 -16.00
C ALA A 14 27.54 14.33 -16.00
N ALA A 15 26.71 15.22 -16.55
CA ALA A 15 26.83 16.04 -17.76
C ALA A 15 27.25 15.24 -19.00
N LEU A 16 26.47 14.23 -19.40
CA LEU A 16 26.26 13.85 -20.80
C LEU A 16 25.23 12.71 -20.92
N CYS A 17 24.03 13.03 -21.42
CA CYS A 17 23.16 12.18 -22.26
C CYS A 17 21.78 12.85 -22.40
N ALA A 18 21.79 14.11 -22.84
CA ALA A 18 20.66 14.72 -23.53
C ALA A 18 20.91 14.56 -25.03
N ALA A 19 19.83 14.29 -25.78
CA ALA A 19 19.74 14.07 -27.22
C ALA A 19 20.01 12.64 -27.70
N LEU A 20 18.92 11.85 -27.81
CA LEU A 20 18.64 10.91 -28.92
C LEU A 20 17.34 10.12 -28.64
N ALA A 21 16.17 10.75 -28.80
CA ALA A 21 14.90 10.00 -28.95
C ALA A 21 13.77 10.85 -29.60
N LEU A 22 14.09 11.81 -30.47
CA LEU A 22 13.11 12.45 -31.35
C LEU A 22 12.99 11.62 -32.63
N ALA A 23 12.32 10.48 -32.54
CA ALA A 23 11.97 9.68 -33.71
C ALA A 23 10.53 9.16 -33.62
N ALA A 24 9.70 9.70 -34.52
CA ALA A 24 8.54 9.04 -35.11
C ALA A 24 7.27 8.86 -34.26
N CYS A 25 6.55 9.96 -33.99
CA CYS A 25 5.08 9.91 -33.91
C CYS A 25 4.50 10.34 -35.25
N ALA A 26 4.36 9.39 -36.18
CA ALA A 26 3.52 9.58 -37.36
C ALA A 26 2.07 9.21 -36.99
N PRO A 27 1.06 10.07 -37.25
CA PRO A 27 -0.33 9.70 -37.08
C PRO A 27 -0.71 8.70 -38.18
N ARG A 28 -0.95 7.45 -37.80
CA ARG A 28 -1.49 6.42 -38.69
C ARG A 28 -2.96 6.74 -38.97
N ALA A 29 -3.24 7.22 -40.17
CA ALA A 29 -4.61 7.35 -40.69
C ALA A 29 -5.23 5.94 -40.76
N GLY A 30 -6.05 5.61 -39.77
CA GLY A 30 -6.84 4.39 -39.73
C GLY A 30 -8.00 4.47 -40.72
N ALA A 31 -8.19 3.40 -41.47
CA ALA A 31 -9.26 3.22 -42.44
C ALA A 31 -10.65 3.42 -41.81
N PRO A 32 -11.68 3.83 -42.59
CA PRO A 32 -13.04 3.89 -42.10
C PRO A 32 -13.51 2.49 -41.66
N ALA A 33 -13.95 2.39 -40.41
CA ALA A 33 -14.48 1.16 -39.83
C ALA A 33 -15.72 0.69 -40.63
N PRO A 34 -15.92 -0.63 -40.81
CA PRO A 34 -17.14 -1.14 -41.38
C PRO A 34 -18.33 -0.79 -40.48
N THR A 35 -19.39 -0.29 -41.09
CA THR A 35 -20.69 -0.01 -40.47
C THR A 35 -21.18 -1.27 -39.77
N GLN A 36 -21.08 -1.31 -38.45
CA GLN A 36 -21.71 -2.35 -37.64
C GLN A 36 -23.21 -2.10 -37.65
N THR A 37 -23.95 -2.97 -38.33
CA THR A 37 -25.39 -3.15 -38.13
C THR A 37 -25.64 -3.32 -36.62
N PRO A 38 -26.48 -2.49 -35.98
CA PRO A 38 -26.80 -2.68 -34.58
C PRO A 38 -27.46 -4.04 -34.40
N ALA A 39 -26.82 -4.92 -33.63
CA ALA A 39 -27.45 -6.15 -33.18
C ALA A 39 -28.73 -5.79 -32.39
N PRO A 40 -29.79 -6.63 -32.48
CA PRO A 40 -30.98 -6.44 -31.66
C PRO A 40 -30.58 -6.39 -30.19
N ARG A 41 -30.97 -5.31 -29.51
CA ARG A 41 -30.72 -5.09 -28.09
C ARG A 41 -31.29 -6.29 -27.31
N PRO A 42 -30.46 -7.06 -26.57
CA PRO A 42 -31.00 -8.07 -25.67
C PRO A 42 -31.96 -7.39 -24.67
N ALA A 43 -33.02 -8.10 -24.32
CA ALA A 43 -34.01 -7.65 -23.34
C ALA A 43 -33.31 -7.19 -22.04
N PRO A 44 -33.86 -6.22 -21.30
CA PRO A 44 -33.31 -5.85 -20.00
C PRO A 44 -33.29 -7.09 -19.12
N GLU A 45 -32.09 -7.61 -18.88
CA GLU A 45 -31.87 -8.63 -17.89
C GLU A 45 -32.33 -8.03 -16.57
N THR A 46 -33.32 -8.67 -15.95
CA THR A 46 -33.77 -8.38 -14.58
C THR A 46 -32.52 -8.17 -13.74
N PRO A 47 -32.40 -7.05 -12.98
CA PRO A 47 -31.27 -6.86 -12.09
C PRO A 47 -31.20 -8.07 -11.15
N THR A 48 -30.31 -9.01 -11.44
CA THR A 48 -29.82 -9.94 -10.45
C THR A 48 -29.28 -9.04 -9.35
N ALA A 49 -29.94 -9.07 -8.20
CA ALA A 49 -29.49 -8.35 -7.02
C ALA A 49 -27.97 -8.53 -6.95
N PRO A 50 -27.19 -7.44 -6.77
CA PRO A 50 -25.76 -7.56 -6.54
C PRO A 50 -25.56 -8.65 -5.49
N PRO A 51 -24.63 -9.60 -5.68
CA PRO A 51 -24.32 -10.53 -4.60
C PRO A 51 -24.09 -9.66 -3.37
N GLU A 52 -24.82 -9.95 -2.30
CA GLU A 52 -24.60 -9.37 -0.98
C GLU A 52 -23.09 -9.47 -0.76
N ARG A 53 -22.38 -8.36 -0.93
CA ARG A 53 -20.99 -8.27 -0.52
C ARG A 53 -21.06 -8.56 0.95
N GLU A 54 -20.59 -9.74 1.36
CA GLU A 54 -20.38 -10.07 2.76
C GLU A 54 -19.76 -8.83 3.41
N ALA A 55 -20.57 -8.14 4.22
CA ALA A 55 -20.08 -6.98 4.92
C ALA A 55 -18.97 -7.46 5.86
N PRO A 56 -17.87 -6.72 5.93
CA PRO A 56 -16.56 -7.23 6.31
C PRO A 56 -16.50 -7.55 7.80
N GLY A 57 -15.52 -8.38 8.17
CA GLY A 57 -15.29 -8.91 9.51
C GLY A 57 -15.67 -7.97 10.66
N GLU A 58 -16.26 -8.60 11.68
CA GLU A 58 -16.66 -8.03 12.96
C GLU A 58 -15.76 -6.86 13.38
N THR A 59 -16.29 -5.64 13.26
CA THR A 59 -15.58 -4.43 13.67
C THR A 59 -15.52 -4.43 15.19
N ILE A 60 -14.35 -4.75 15.74
CA ILE A 60 -14.12 -4.76 17.18
C ILE A 60 -14.20 -3.32 17.69
N VAL A 61 -15.04 -3.09 18.70
CA VAL A 61 -15.08 -1.80 19.40
C VAL A 61 -13.84 -1.70 20.29
N LEU A 62 -12.87 -0.89 19.88
CA LEU A 62 -11.63 -0.67 20.62
C LEU A 62 -11.90 0.30 21.78
N THR A 63 -11.91 -0.23 23.01
CA THR A 63 -12.04 0.57 24.24
C THR A 63 -10.78 0.53 25.11
N ASP A 64 -9.93 -0.46 24.88
CA ASP A 64 -8.66 -0.62 25.58
C ASP A 64 -7.64 0.45 25.09
N PRO A 65 -6.92 1.13 26.00
CA PRO A 65 -5.95 2.16 25.61
C PRO A 65 -4.81 1.61 24.73
N VAL A 66 -4.34 0.38 24.99
CA VAL A 66 -3.32 -0.27 24.16
C VAL A 66 -3.88 -0.58 22.77
N ALA A 67 -5.15 -0.98 22.70
CA ALA A 67 -5.81 -1.21 21.42
C ALA A 67 -5.93 0.09 20.59
N LEU A 68 -6.25 1.20 21.24
CA LEU A 68 -6.32 2.52 20.59
C LEU A 68 -4.94 3.01 20.12
N GLU A 69 -3.89 2.83 20.93
CA GLU A 69 -2.52 3.18 20.52
C GLU A 69 -2.02 2.30 19.38
N THR A 70 -2.34 1.01 19.40
CA THR A 70 -1.98 0.08 18.31
C THR A 70 -2.73 0.40 17.02
N ASP A 71 -4.02 0.76 17.12
CA ASP A 71 -4.81 1.23 15.97
C ASP A 71 -4.21 2.51 15.37
N ARG A 72 -3.78 3.45 16.22
CA ARG A 72 -3.10 4.67 15.76
C ARG A 72 -1.83 4.34 14.98
N ALA A 73 -0.99 3.44 15.51
CA ALA A 73 0.23 2.99 14.85
C ALA A 73 -0.06 2.28 13.52
N ALA A 74 -1.14 1.48 13.45
CA ALA A 74 -1.56 0.82 12.21
C ALA A 74 -2.01 1.81 11.13
N ARG A 75 -2.73 2.87 11.51
CA ARG A 75 -3.11 3.95 10.58
C ARG A 75 -1.91 4.77 10.13
N GLU A 76 -0.95 5.00 11.00
CA GLU A 76 0.31 5.64 10.64
C GLU A 76 1.07 4.81 9.61
N ALA A 77 1.18 3.49 9.83
CA ALA A 77 1.79 2.58 8.88
C ALA A 77 1.07 2.59 7.52
N PHE A 78 -0.26 2.58 7.51
CA PHE A 78 -1.07 2.73 6.28
C PHE A 78 -0.66 3.99 5.51
N HIS A 79 -0.69 5.15 6.16
CA HIS A 79 -0.39 6.42 5.51
C HIS A 79 1.05 6.51 4.99
N LEU A 80 2.02 5.95 5.71
CA LEU A 80 3.41 5.90 5.25
C LEU A 80 3.56 5.02 4.00
N MET A 81 2.87 3.88 3.94
CA MET A 81 2.87 3.01 2.76
C MET A 81 2.22 3.71 1.55
N GLU A 82 1.06 4.35 1.75
CA GLU A 82 0.39 5.13 0.71
C GLU A 82 1.27 6.27 0.21
N LEU A 83 1.96 6.97 1.11
CA LEU A 83 2.89 8.04 0.74
C LEU A 83 4.03 7.52 -0.14
N ALA A 84 4.66 6.41 0.26
CA ALA A 84 5.73 5.80 -0.53
C ALA A 84 5.25 5.39 -1.94
N TYR A 85 4.03 4.87 -2.05
CA TYR A 85 3.43 4.56 -3.35
C TYR A 85 3.20 5.81 -4.19
N LEU A 86 2.69 6.89 -3.60
CA LEU A 86 2.48 8.16 -4.31
C LEU A 86 3.79 8.79 -4.78
N GLU A 87 4.88 8.64 -4.02
CA GLU A 87 6.18 9.21 -4.34
C GLU A 87 6.95 8.40 -5.40
N THR A 88 6.86 7.07 -5.35
CA THR A 88 7.72 6.18 -6.14
C THR A 88 6.99 5.34 -7.17
N GLY A 89 5.66 5.24 -7.08
CA GLY A 89 4.81 4.38 -7.90
C GLY A 89 4.77 2.92 -7.43
N ALA A 90 5.39 2.57 -6.30
CA ALA A 90 5.37 1.22 -5.74
C ALA A 90 5.38 1.23 -4.20
N TYR A 91 4.78 0.21 -3.59
CA TYR A 91 4.85 0.02 -2.13
C TYR A 91 6.25 -0.45 -1.71
N SER A 92 6.72 0.04 -0.56
CA SER A 92 8.00 -0.35 0.00
C SER A 92 7.97 -0.35 1.53
N ALA A 93 8.42 -1.44 2.16
CA ALA A 93 8.53 -1.52 3.61
C ALA A 93 9.67 -0.65 4.19
N ASN A 94 10.55 -0.10 3.34
CA ASN A 94 11.65 0.76 3.80
C ASN A 94 11.15 2.02 4.50
N ILE A 95 10.01 2.58 4.07
CA ILE A 95 9.42 3.76 4.70
C ILE A 95 8.98 3.46 6.14
N LEU A 96 8.48 2.24 6.39
CA LEU A 96 8.10 1.82 7.74
C LEU A 96 9.31 1.71 8.65
N LEU A 97 10.44 1.20 8.12
CA LEU A 97 11.68 1.11 8.90
C LEU A 97 12.29 2.47 9.22
N ALA A 98 12.12 3.44 8.32
CA ALA A 98 12.67 4.78 8.49
C ALA A 98 11.81 5.66 9.43
N GLU A 99 10.48 5.60 9.28
CA GLU A 99 9.58 6.62 9.84
C GLU A 99 8.59 6.06 10.88
N LEU A 100 8.21 4.77 10.83
CA LEU A 100 7.18 4.24 11.72
C LEU A 100 7.70 4.06 13.14
N THR A 101 7.11 4.79 14.09
CA THR A 101 7.39 4.62 15.51
C THR A 101 6.37 3.70 16.15
N LEU A 102 6.80 2.53 16.63
CA LEU A 102 5.92 1.59 17.33
C LEU A 102 5.87 1.86 18.84
N PRO A 103 4.69 1.79 19.48
CA PRO A 103 4.58 1.74 20.93
C PRO A 103 5.26 0.49 21.52
N SER A 104 5.56 0.53 22.83
CA SER A 104 6.17 -0.60 23.52
C SER A 104 5.29 -1.84 23.47
N GLY A 105 5.88 -2.99 23.11
CA GLY A 105 5.15 -4.26 22.99
C GLY A 105 4.33 -4.40 21.71
N VAL A 106 4.32 -3.39 20.82
CA VAL A 106 3.71 -3.49 19.50
C VAL A 106 4.77 -3.96 18.50
N ARG A 107 4.39 -4.91 17.63
CA ARG A 107 5.23 -5.45 16.56
C ARG A 107 4.46 -5.49 15.26
N TRP A 108 5.14 -5.22 14.16
CA TRP A 108 4.60 -5.43 12.82
C TRP A 108 5.34 -6.56 12.10
N MET A 109 4.64 -7.19 11.16
CA MET A 109 5.17 -8.20 10.26
C MET A 109 4.54 -8.00 8.90
N LEU A 110 5.38 -7.94 7.87
CA LEU A 110 4.93 -7.90 6.49
C LEU A 110 4.65 -9.33 6.02
N GLU A 111 3.40 -9.62 5.69
CA GLU A 111 2.98 -10.95 5.24
C GLU A 111 3.10 -11.08 3.72
N ASP A 112 2.75 -10.04 2.99
CA ASP A 112 2.86 -9.98 1.54
C ASP A 112 3.24 -8.56 1.08
N LEU A 113 3.99 -8.48 -0.01
CA LEU A 113 4.40 -7.23 -0.64
C LEU A 113 4.63 -7.43 -2.15
N SER A 114 3.96 -6.59 -2.92
CA SER A 114 4.13 -6.43 -4.36
C SER A 114 4.22 -4.94 -4.70
N GLU A 115 4.37 -4.62 -5.99
CA GLU A 115 4.41 -3.22 -6.44
C GLU A 115 3.09 -2.47 -6.15
N THR A 116 1.95 -3.13 -6.26
CA THR A 116 0.62 -2.50 -6.18
C THR A 116 -0.25 -3.00 -5.02
N SER A 117 0.25 -3.89 -4.17
CA SER A 117 -0.48 -4.42 -3.03
C SER A 117 0.47 -4.83 -1.91
N TYR A 118 -0.03 -4.79 -0.67
CA TYR A 118 0.69 -5.26 0.51
C TYR A 118 -0.29 -5.77 1.57
N THR A 119 0.21 -6.62 2.45
CA THR A 119 -0.49 -6.99 3.69
C THR A 119 0.48 -6.93 4.84
N LEU A 120 0.21 -6.03 5.78
CA LEU A 120 0.97 -5.85 7.00
C LEU A 120 0.10 -6.26 8.19
N ARG A 121 0.64 -7.11 9.05
CA ARG A 121 0.00 -7.50 10.31
C ARG A 121 0.69 -6.82 11.48
N ILE A 122 -0.08 -6.10 12.29
CA ILE A 122 0.39 -5.46 13.51
C ILE A 122 -0.27 -6.14 14.72
N THR A 123 0.52 -6.43 15.73
CA THR A 123 0.12 -7.14 16.95
C THR A 123 0.66 -6.42 18.17
N ALA A 124 -0.05 -6.52 19.29
CA ALA A 124 0.41 -6.01 20.58
C ALA A 124 0.56 -7.17 21.56
N ASP A 125 1.66 -7.23 22.29
CA ASP A 125 1.93 -8.28 23.29
C ASP A 125 0.84 -8.36 24.37
N ALA A 126 0.27 -7.22 24.75
CA ALA A 126 -0.83 -7.15 25.71
C ALA A 126 -2.17 -7.63 25.16
N LEU A 127 -2.32 -7.73 23.83
CA LEU A 127 -3.55 -8.11 23.14
C LEU A 127 -3.28 -9.26 22.15
N PRO A 128 -2.88 -10.45 22.64
CA PRO A 128 -2.42 -11.54 21.79
C PRO A 128 -3.52 -12.11 20.86
N THR A 129 -4.79 -11.87 21.19
CA THR A 129 -5.92 -12.35 20.38
C THR A 129 -6.37 -11.35 19.33
N VAL A 130 -5.76 -10.16 19.23
CA VAL A 130 -6.16 -9.12 18.28
C VAL A 130 -4.98 -8.74 17.39
N ALA A 131 -5.24 -8.64 16.09
CA ALA A 131 -4.29 -8.08 15.13
C ALA A 131 -4.96 -7.04 14.24
N TRP A 132 -4.16 -6.07 13.80
CA TRP A 132 -4.53 -5.08 12.81
C TRP A 132 -3.90 -5.50 11.49
N PHE A 133 -4.74 -5.67 10.49
CA PHE A 133 -4.33 -5.91 9.11
C PHE A 133 -4.38 -4.57 8.38
N VAL A 134 -3.26 -4.21 7.77
CA VAL A 134 -3.11 -3.00 6.99
C VAL A 134 -2.86 -3.38 5.54
N THR A 135 -3.72 -2.90 4.66
CA THR A 135 -3.70 -3.14 3.20
C THR A 135 -3.97 -1.81 2.48
N PRO A 136 -3.81 -1.72 1.15
CA PRO A 136 -4.20 -0.53 0.39
C PRO A 136 -5.67 -0.11 0.58
N GLU A 137 -6.55 -1.06 0.92
CA GLU A 137 -7.96 -0.79 1.21
C GLU A 137 -8.20 -0.18 2.59
N GLY A 138 -7.20 -0.20 3.48
CA GLY A 138 -7.23 0.45 4.78
C GLY A 138 -6.74 -0.43 5.93
N VAL A 139 -7.22 -0.10 7.14
CA VAL A 139 -6.84 -0.78 8.39
C VAL A 139 -8.06 -1.49 8.95
N VAL A 140 -7.92 -2.78 9.25
CA VAL A 140 -8.99 -3.60 9.87
C VAL A 140 -8.42 -4.38 11.06
N ALA A 141 -9.01 -4.17 12.24
CA ALA A 141 -8.75 -4.99 13.42
C ALA A 141 -9.57 -6.28 13.37
N ARG A 142 -8.96 -7.42 13.69
CA ARG A 142 -9.62 -8.74 13.73
C ARG A 142 -9.15 -9.55 14.93
N GLN A 143 -10.04 -10.38 15.44
CA GLN A 143 -9.63 -11.43 16.38
C GLN A 143 -8.82 -12.46 15.59
N VAL A 144 -7.65 -12.82 16.11
CA VAL A 144 -6.83 -13.90 15.59
C VAL A 144 -6.94 -15.03 16.60
N GLU A 145 -7.53 -16.14 16.18
CA GLU A 145 -7.48 -17.35 16.98
C GLU A 145 -6.02 -17.76 17.12
N ASP A 146 -5.60 -18.00 18.36
CA ASP A 146 -4.25 -18.39 18.75
C ASP A 146 -3.90 -19.68 17.98
N ASN A 147 -3.27 -19.54 16.81
CA ASN A 147 -2.83 -20.66 15.97
C ASN A 147 -1.61 -21.30 16.64
N ARG A 148 -1.82 -21.87 17.82
CA ARG A 148 -0.86 -22.76 18.46
C ARG A 148 -0.74 -23.97 17.56
N ILE A 149 0.33 -23.93 16.77
CA ILE A 149 0.96 -25.10 16.15
C ILE A 149 0.97 -26.20 17.22
N ARG A 150 0.14 -27.22 17.00
CA ARG A 150 0.24 -28.51 17.69
C ARG A 150 1.36 -29.32 17.06
#